data_AF-A0AAU3Q0C8-F1
#
_entry.id   AF-A0AAU3Q0C8-F1
#
_cell.length_a   1.000
_cell.length_b   1.000
_cell.length_c   1.000
_cell.angle_alpha   90.00
_cell.angle_beta   90.00
_cell.angle_gamma   90.00
#
_symmetry.space_group_name_H-M   'P 1'
#
loop_
_entity.id
_entity.type
_entity.pdbx_description
1 polymer ?
#
loop_
_entity_poly.entity_id
_entity_poly.type
_entity_poly.pdbx_seq_one_letter_code
_entity_poly.pdbx_strand_id
1 'polypeptide(L)'
;MPELFVGGEGFAFGAREVFGTLLHEAAHGIAKTRAVQDVSRGGAYHNGRYKKIAEELGLTVTRQANRGWSETVLPDATAKRYRRQIDGLSKVLIAHRRSEHEPPPGAPTGGEANDEGTGDGDKEHAPRNGHVLVCGCDPVRRIRAAQRALKVGPILCGVCTQAFTVTEPED
;
A
#
# COMPACT_ATOMS: atom_id res chain seq x y z
N MET A 1 24.23 0.22 15.49
CA MET A 1 22.79 0.02 15.79
C MET A 1 22.10 -0.39 14.49
N PRO A 2 21.23 -1.42 14.45
CA PRO A 2 20.38 -1.66 13.28
C PRO A 2 19.35 -0.54 13.19
N GLU A 3 19.14 -0.03 11.98
CA GLU A 3 18.10 0.95 11.67
C GLU A 3 17.07 0.28 10.77
N LEU A 4 15.80 0.61 10.95
CA LEU A 4 14.69 0.07 10.20
C LEU A 4 13.85 1.20 9.63
N PHE A 5 13.64 1.16 8.31
CA PHE A 5 12.70 2.01 7.62
C PHE A 5 11.39 1.27 7.38
N VAL A 6 10.26 1.91 7.68
CA VAL A 6 8.93 1.39 7.35
C VAL A 6 8.28 2.33 6.33
N GLY A 7 8.09 1.82 5.11
CA GLY A 7 7.41 2.57 4.05
C GLY A 7 5.92 2.73 4.33
N GLY A 8 5.37 3.90 3.96
CA GLY A 8 3.96 4.22 4.22
C GLY A 8 2.98 3.33 3.45
N GLU A 9 3.40 2.75 2.34
CA GLU A 9 2.62 1.78 1.54
C GLU A 9 2.35 0.49 2.33
N GLY A 10 3.29 0.11 3.21
CA GLY A 10 3.15 -1.08 4.06
C GLY A 10 2.02 -0.95 5.08
N PHE A 11 1.57 0.26 5.37
CA PHE A 11 0.51 0.52 6.33
C PHE A 11 -0.88 0.10 5.82
N ALA A 12 -1.07 0.01 4.50
CA ALA A 12 -2.32 -0.47 3.90
C ALA A 12 -2.62 -1.93 4.25
N PHE A 13 -1.59 -2.73 4.57
CA PHE A 13 -1.76 -4.13 4.97
C PHE A 13 -2.32 -4.29 6.38
N GLY A 14 -2.34 -3.24 7.20
CA GLY A 14 -2.84 -3.27 8.57
C GLY A 14 -1.74 -3.41 9.63
N ALA A 15 -2.09 -3.05 10.86
CA ALA A 15 -1.14 -2.99 11.97
C ALA A 15 -0.51 -4.34 12.32
N ARG A 16 -1.24 -5.45 12.12
CA ARG A 16 -0.76 -6.80 12.44
C ARG A 16 0.34 -7.23 11.46
N GLU A 17 0.14 -6.94 10.19
CA GLU A 17 1.03 -7.24 9.08
C GLU A 17 2.30 -6.40 9.19
N VAL A 18 2.14 -5.08 9.43
CA VAL A 18 3.26 -4.17 9.74
C VAL A 18 4.05 -4.69 10.93
N PHE A 19 3.39 -5.08 12.03
CA PHE A 19 4.08 -5.63 13.19
C PHE A 19 4.82 -6.94 12.88
N GLY A 20 4.26 -7.80 12.03
CA GLY A 20 4.94 -8.98 11.52
C GLY A 20 6.24 -8.64 10.79
N THR A 21 6.21 -7.63 9.92
CA THR A 21 7.42 -7.09 9.26
C THR A 21 8.40 -6.50 10.27
N LEU A 22 7.94 -5.76 11.27
CA LEU A 22 8.83 -5.23 12.32
C LEU A 22 9.56 -6.36 13.06
N LEU A 23 8.89 -7.49 13.35
CA LEU A 23 9.53 -8.64 13.97
C LEU A 23 10.52 -9.36 13.04
N HIS A 24 10.22 -9.42 11.73
CA HIS A 24 11.15 -9.93 10.72
C HIS A 24 12.47 -9.17 10.76
N GLU A 25 12.39 -7.84 10.72
CA GLU A 25 13.55 -6.96 10.73
C GLU A 25 14.25 -6.93 12.11
N ALA A 26 13.49 -7.07 13.19
CA ALA A 26 14.05 -7.24 14.53
C ALA A 26 14.88 -8.53 14.64
N ALA A 27 14.51 -9.61 13.93
CA ALA A 27 15.32 -10.83 13.91
C ALA A 27 16.71 -10.57 13.32
N HIS A 28 16.81 -9.79 12.23
CA HIS A 28 18.08 -9.33 11.69
C HIS A 28 18.85 -8.44 12.67
N GLY A 29 18.16 -7.52 13.34
CA GLY A 29 18.75 -6.66 14.37
C GLY A 29 19.34 -7.46 15.54
N ILE A 30 18.64 -8.50 15.99
CA ILE A 30 19.11 -9.43 17.02
C ILE A 30 20.30 -10.24 16.52
N ALA A 31 20.24 -10.78 15.30
CA ALA A 31 21.34 -11.53 14.71
C ALA A 31 22.61 -10.67 14.66
N LYS A 32 22.50 -9.43 14.18
CA LYS A 32 23.60 -8.45 14.17
C LYS A 32 24.16 -8.19 15.57
N THR A 33 23.28 -7.98 16.56
CA THR A 33 23.69 -7.72 17.95
C THR A 33 24.37 -8.93 18.59
N ARG A 34 23.94 -10.15 18.25
CA ARG A 34 24.53 -11.41 18.72
C ARG A 34 25.72 -11.88 17.87
N ALA A 35 26.17 -11.10 16.90
CA ALA A 35 27.20 -11.47 15.93
C ALA A 35 26.91 -12.80 15.18
N VAL A 36 25.64 -13.07 14.90
CA VAL A 36 25.17 -14.25 14.17
C VAL A 36 25.00 -13.89 12.70
N GLN A 37 25.68 -14.63 11.81
CA GLN A 37 25.44 -14.54 10.37
C GLN A 37 24.17 -15.30 10.00
N ASP A 38 23.10 -14.55 9.75
CA ASP A 38 21.72 -15.00 9.53
C ASP A 38 21.30 -14.99 8.04
N VAL A 39 22.06 -14.28 7.20
CA VAL A 39 21.91 -14.27 5.74
C VAL A 39 23.14 -14.81 5.01
N SER A 40 22.94 -15.29 3.78
CA SER A 40 23.99 -15.75 2.85
C SER A 40 23.73 -15.23 1.44
N ARG A 41 24.57 -15.61 0.46
CA ARG A 41 24.50 -15.15 -0.94
C ARG A 41 24.47 -13.62 -1.07
N GLY A 42 25.39 -12.94 -0.37
CA GLY A 42 25.45 -11.48 -0.37
C GLY A 42 24.26 -10.80 0.30
N GLY A 43 23.55 -11.50 1.20
CA GLY A 43 22.40 -10.97 1.94
C GLY A 43 21.04 -11.40 1.39
N ALA A 44 20.99 -12.00 0.19
CA ALA A 44 19.72 -12.34 -0.46
C ALA A 44 19.02 -13.59 0.11
N TYR A 45 19.71 -14.40 0.92
CA TYR A 45 19.22 -15.72 1.35
C TYR A 45 19.20 -15.87 2.87
N HIS A 46 18.00 -16.02 3.45
CA HIS A 46 17.80 -16.22 4.89
C HIS A 46 18.13 -17.66 5.26
N ASN A 47 19.10 -17.84 6.17
CA ASN A 47 19.59 -19.16 6.55
C ASN A 47 18.86 -19.72 7.79
N GLY A 48 19.21 -20.93 8.22
CA GLY A 48 18.55 -21.57 9.36
C GLY A 48 18.76 -20.84 10.70
N ARG A 49 19.77 -19.97 10.82
CA ARG A 49 19.99 -19.15 12.02
C ARG A 49 19.00 -17.98 12.06
N TYR A 50 18.71 -17.35 10.92
CA TYR A 50 17.62 -16.38 10.81
C TYR A 50 16.31 -17.00 11.28
N LYS A 51 15.94 -18.18 10.75
CA LYS A 51 14.73 -18.92 11.14
C LYS A 51 14.62 -19.04 12.66
N LYS A 52 15.68 -19.51 13.33
CA LYS A 52 15.68 -19.69 14.79
C LYS A 52 15.38 -18.39 15.52
N ILE A 53 16.01 -17.29 15.14
CA ILE A 53 15.82 -15.98 15.79
C ILE A 53 14.41 -15.42 15.51
N ALA A 54 13.90 -15.56 14.28
CA ALA A 54 12.54 -15.17 13.94
C ALA A 54 11.49 -16.00 14.72
N GLU A 55 11.73 -17.29 14.91
CA GLU A 55 10.90 -18.16 15.74
C GLU A 55 10.99 -17.83 17.24
N GLU A 56 12.17 -17.40 17.74
CA GLU A 56 12.31 -16.86 19.11
C GLU A 56 11.43 -15.63 19.34
N LEU A 57 11.25 -14.78 18.32
CA LEU A 57 10.34 -13.63 18.36
C LEU A 57 8.85 -14.02 18.24
N GLY A 58 8.57 -15.28 17.91
CA GLY A 58 7.23 -15.85 17.79
C GLY A 58 6.66 -15.84 16.37
N LEU A 59 7.49 -15.68 15.34
CA LEU A 59 7.06 -15.82 13.95
C LEU A 59 7.03 -17.30 13.53
N THR A 60 6.07 -17.65 12.67
CA THR A 60 6.18 -18.89 11.87
C THR A 60 6.99 -18.57 10.62
N VAL A 61 7.94 -19.44 10.27
CA VAL A 61 8.86 -19.21 9.14
C VAL A 61 8.86 -20.39 8.18
N THR A 62 8.56 -20.13 6.91
CA THR A 62 8.61 -21.10 5.82
C THR A 62 9.75 -20.79 4.85
N ARG A 63 10.24 -21.84 4.18
CA ARG A 63 11.37 -21.72 3.24
C ARG A 63 10.86 -21.44 1.84
N GLN A 64 11.39 -20.39 1.22
CA GLN A 64 11.24 -20.10 -0.20
C GLN A 64 12.49 -20.54 -0.99
N ALA A 65 12.28 -21.05 -2.20
CA ALA A 65 13.36 -21.60 -3.04
C ALA A 65 14.52 -20.61 -3.24
N ASN A 66 14.19 -19.34 -3.54
CA ASN A 66 15.19 -18.33 -3.95
C ASN A 66 15.68 -17.44 -2.81
N ARG A 67 14.93 -17.34 -1.70
CA ARG A 67 15.18 -16.41 -0.59
C ARG A 67 15.45 -17.07 0.76
N GLY A 68 15.40 -18.40 0.81
CA GLY A 68 15.62 -19.17 2.03
C GLY A 68 14.45 -19.04 3.00
N TRP A 69 14.72 -19.09 4.30
CA TRP A 69 13.72 -19.00 5.37
C TRP A 69 13.19 -17.57 5.52
N SER A 70 12.42 -17.11 4.55
CA SER A 70 12.11 -15.68 4.36
C SER A 70 10.62 -15.35 4.44
N GLU A 71 9.76 -16.35 4.26
CA GLU A 71 8.33 -16.16 4.40
C GLU A 71 7.96 -16.27 5.87
N THR A 72 7.52 -15.15 6.44
CA THR A 72 7.21 -15.02 7.86
C THR A 72 5.74 -14.67 8.05
N VAL A 73 5.08 -15.37 8.97
CA VAL A 73 3.70 -15.10 9.37
C VAL A 73 3.65 -14.85 10.87
N LEU A 74 2.88 -13.84 11.29
CA LEU A 74 2.59 -13.58 12.71
C LEU A 74 1.42 -14.46 13.17
N PRO A 75 1.63 -15.52 13.96
CA PRO A 75 0.56 -16.41 14.41
C PRO A 75 -0.38 -15.72 15.41
N ASP A 76 -1.62 -16.19 15.54
CA ASP A 76 -2.62 -15.60 16.44
C ASP A 76 -2.17 -15.57 17.91
N ALA A 77 -1.48 -16.61 18.38
CA ALA A 77 -0.95 -16.66 19.73
C ALA A 77 0.07 -15.53 19.98
N THR A 78 0.94 -15.27 19.01
CA THR A 78 1.93 -14.20 19.06
C THR A 78 1.27 -12.83 18.94
N ALA A 79 0.30 -12.66 18.04
CA ALA A 79 -0.50 -11.44 17.94
C ALA A 79 -1.22 -11.11 19.26
N LYS A 80 -1.80 -12.12 19.93
CA LYS A 80 -2.41 -11.96 21.25
C LYS A 80 -1.40 -11.53 22.31
N ARG A 81 -0.17 -12.08 22.28
CA ARG A 81 0.93 -11.68 23.17
C ARG A 81 1.31 -10.21 22.99
N TYR A 82 1.36 -9.73 21.75
CA TYR A 82 1.75 -8.36 21.40
C TYR A 82 0.56 -7.43 21.13
N ARG A 83 -0.65 -7.76 21.61
CA ARG A 83 -1.86 -6.97 21.30
C ARG A 83 -1.71 -5.48 21.64
N ARG A 84 -1.04 -5.14 22.75
CA ARG A 84 -0.86 -3.73 23.16
C ARG A 84 -0.03 -2.95 22.14
N GLN A 85 1.00 -3.59 21.58
CA GLN A 85 1.89 -3.01 20.57
C GLN A 85 1.15 -2.88 19.24
N ILE A 86 0.39 -3.90 18.85
CA ILE A 86 -0.42 -3.91 17.62
C ILE A 86 -1.53 -2.86 17.71
N ASP A 87 -2.22 -2.74 18.85
CA ASP A 87 -3.25 -1.72 19.09
C ASP A 87 -2.62 -0.32 19.08
N GLY A 88 -1.43 -0.16 19.66
CA GLY A 88 -0.66 1.09 19.60
C GLY A 88 -0.31 1.47 18.16
N LEU A 89 0.14 0.50 17.36
CA LEU A 89 0.39 0.69 15.92
C LEU A 89 -0.90 1.06 15.19
N SER A 90 -1.99 0.35 15.41
CA SER A 90 -3.29 0.65 14.80
C SER A 90 -3.74 2.09 15.06
N LYS A 91 -3.48 2.62 16.26
CA LYS A 91 -3.76 4.00 16.64
C LYS A 91 -2.81 5.04 16.05
N VAL A 92 -1.65 4.68 15.50
CA VAL A 92 -0.74 5.65 14.85
C VAL A 92 -0.72 5.50 13.33
N LEU A 93 -1.09 4.32 12.84
CA LEU A 93 -1.34 4.04 11.43
C LEU A 93 -2.70 4.62 10.98
N ILE A 94 -3.05 5.82 11.46
CA ILE A 94 -4.32 6.53 11.21
C ILE A 94 -4.38 7.04 9.77
N ALA A 95 -3.23 7.33 9.17
CA ALA A 95 -3.14 7.85 7.81
C ALA A 95 -1.99 7.17 7.08
N HIS A 96 -2.25 5.99 6.52
CA HIS A 96 -1.52 5.62 5.32
C HIS A 96 -1.99 6.56 4.22
N ARG A 97 -1.05 7.17 3.47
CA ARG A 97 -1.43 7.89 2.26
C ARG A 97 -2.17 6.86 1.42
N ARG A 98 -3.49 7.02 1.34
CA ARG A 98 -4.33 6.18 0.51
C ARG A 98 -3.69 6.20 -0.86
N SER A 99 -3.51 5.03 -1.46
CA SER A 99 -3.02 5.01 -2.83
C SER A 99 -3.88 6.00 -3.61
N GLU A 100 -3.29 6.80 -4.51
CA GLU A 100 -4.07 7.68 -5.40
C GLU A 100 -5.13 6.88 -6.18
N HIS A 101 -4.96 5.55 -6.24
CA HIS A 101 -5.91 4.57 -6.78
C HIS A 101 -7.04 4.13 -5.85
N GLU A 102 -6.98 4.44 -4.56
CA GLU A 102 -7.95 4.00 -3.56
C GLU A 102 -8.98 5.11 -3.27
N PRO A 103 -10.30 4.86 -3.32
CA PRO A 103 -11.35 5.89 -3.16
C PRO A 103 -11.73 6.15 -1.68
N PRO A 104 -11.82 7.40 -1.17
CA PRO A 104 -11.89 7.71 0.28
C PRO A 104 -12.87 6.88 1.10
N PRO A 105 -12.57 6.54 2.36
CA PRO A 105 -13.54 5.86 3.22
C PRO A 105 -14.68 6.85 3.50
N GLY A 106 -15.88 6.52 3.04
CA GLY A 106 -17.01 7.45 3.10
C GLY A 106 -17.03 8.49 1.99
N ALA A 107 -16.23 8.32 0.91
CA ALA A 107 -16.56 9.01 -0.33
C ALA A 107 -18.00 8.63 -0.70
N PRO A 108 -18.93 9.60 -0.86
CA PRO A 108 -20.07 9.33 -1.70
C PRO A 108 -19.53 8.87 -3.05
N THR A 109 -20.24 7.98 -3.73
CA THR A 109 -20.02 7.79 -5.16
C THR A 109 -20.27 9.14 -5.85
N GLY A 110 -19.25 10.01 -5.93
CA GLY A 110 -19.32 11.34 -6.55
C GLY A 110 -19.64 12.52 -5.60
N GLY A 111 -18.96 13.66 -5.85
CA GLY A 111 -19.30 15.02 -5.37
C GLY A 111 -18.97 15.31 -3.89
N GLU A 112 -18.52 16.48 -3.45
CA GLU A 112 -18.21 17.79 -4.04
C GLU A 112 -17.27 18.50 -3.05
N ALA A 113 -16.47 19.46 -3.51
CA ALA A 113 -15.80 20.40 -2.62
C ALA A 113 -15.98 21.82 -3.17
N ASN A 114 -16.73 22.62 -2.43
CA ASN A 114 -16.66 24.07 -2.47
C ASN A 114 -15.41 24.52 -1.69
N ASP A 115 -14.73 25.56 -2.17
CA ASP A 115 -13.98 26.47 -1.30
C ASP A 115 -13.96 27.89 -1.87
N GLU A 116 -14.13 28.84 -0.97
CA GLU A 116 -14.31 30.27 -1.20
C GLU A 116 -12.97 31.02 -1.36
N GLY A 117 -12.80 31.69 -2.49
CA GLY A 117 -12.33 33.09 -2.62
C GLY A 117 -10.85 33.42 -2.41
N THR A 118 -10.19 34.31 -3.14
CA THR A 118 -10.57 35.30 -4.16
C THR A 118 -9.30 35.64 -4.97
N GLY A 119 -9.44 35.99 -6.25
CA GLY A 119 -8.33 36.43 -7.09
C GLY A 119 -8.73 36.52 -8.56
N ASP A 120 -9.41 37.62 -8.87
CA ASP A 120 -9.97 38.09 -10.15
C ASP A 120 -9.19 37.70 -11.43
N GLY A 121 -9.92 37.19 -12.44
CA GLY A 121 -9.44 36.99 -13.81
C GLY A 121 -9.63 35.56 -14.38
N ASP A 122 -10.84 35.28 -14.86
CA ASP A 122 -11.35 34.03 -15.46
C ASP A 122 -10.33 33.15 -16.21
N LYS A 123 -9.81 32.13 -15.52
CA LYS A 123 -9.29 30.91 -16.13
C LYS A 123 -9.84 29.72 -15.36
N GLU A 124 -10.77 28.99 -15.97
CA GLU A 124 -11.28 27.71 -15.46
C GLU A 124 -10.11 26.81 -15.05
N HIS A 125 -9.98 26.59 -13.74
CA HIS A 125 -8.96 25.70 -13.20
C HIS A 125 -9.43 24.27 -13.43
N ALA A 126 -8.79 23.58 -14.40
CA ALA A 126 -9.03 22.17 -14.65
C ALA A 126 -8.84 21.34 -13.36
N PRO A 127 -9.68 20.31 -13.12
CA PRO A 127 -9.64 19.54 -11.90
C PRO A 127 -8.26 18.89 -11.71
N ARG A 128 -7.65 19.13 -10.54
CA ARG A 128 -6.30 18.64 -10.20
C ARG A 128 -6.17 17.11 -10.30
N ASN A 129 -7.29 16.38 -10.25
CA ASN A 129 -7.36 14.91 -10.20
C ASN A 129 -7.84 14.23 -11.50
N GLY A 130 -7.89 14.97 -12.62
CA GLY A 130 -8.32 14.46 -13.93
C GLY A 130 -9.81 14.07 -13.99
N HIS A 131 -10.28 13.76 -15.20
CA HIS A 131 -11.66 13.33 -15.43
C HIS A 131 -11.78 11.81 -15.26
N VAL A 132 -12.88 11.36 -14.66
CA VAL A 132 -13.25 9.94 -14.64
C VAL A 132 -13.91 9.62 -15.98
N LEU A 133 -13.43 8.57 -16.65
CA LEU A 133 -14.01 8.06 -17.88
C LEU A 133 -14.47 6.62 -17.73
N VAL A 134 -15.58 6.30 -18.39
CA VAL A 134 -16.27 5.03 -18.30
C VAL A 134 -16.39 4.38 -19.67
N CYS A 135 -16.31 3.05 -19.69
CA CYS A 135 -16.59 2.23 -20.85
C CYS A 135 -17.68 1.22 -20.51
N GLY A 136 -18.68 1.08 -21.37
CA GLY A 136 -19.84 0.19 -21.20
C GLY A 136 -19.55 -1.31 -21.39
N CYS A 137 -18.33 -1.77 -21.13
CA CYS A 137 -18.05 -3.21 -21.04
C CYS A 137 -18.79 -3.81 -19.83
N ASP A 138 -18.94 -5.13 -19.83
CA ASP A 138 -19.30 -5.89 -18.63
C ASP A 138 -18.11 -6.78 -18.21
N PRO A 139 -17.50 -6.57 -17.04
CA PRO A 139 -17.80 -5.51 -16.07
C PRO A 139 -17.41 -4.11 -16.58
N VAL A 140 -18.12 -3.09 -16.09
CA VAL A 140 -17.90 -1.68 -16.44
C VAL A 140 -16.46 -1.29 -16.14
N ARG A 141 -15.77 -0.78 -17.15
CA ARG A 141 -14.37 -0.35 -17.02
C ARG A 141 -14.30 1.13 -16.75
N ARG A 142 -13.40 1.56 -15.86
CA ARG A 142 -13.18 2.96 -15.50
C ARG A 142 -11.71 3.31 -15.56
N ILE A 143 -11.39 4.50 -16.06
CA ILE A 143 -10.03 5.06 -16.09
C ILE A 143 -10.08 6.54 -15.69
N ARG A 144 -8.94 7.12 -15.30
CA ARG A 144 -8.80 8.57 -15.10
C ARG A 144 -7.80 9.12 -16.09
N ALA A 145 -8.12 10.27 -16.69
CA ALA A 145 -7.22 10.96 -17.59
C ALA A 145 -7.26 12.48 -17.38
N ALA A 146 -6.12 13.14 -17.51
CA ALA A 146 -6.05 14.59 -17.47
C ALA A 146 -6.70 15.20 -18.72
N GLN A 147 -7.26 16.41 -18.60
CA GLN A 147 -7.92 17.11 -19.72
C GLN A 147 -6.99 17.29 -20.93
N ARG A 148 -5.69 17.49 -20.69
CA ARG A 148 -4.68 17.56 -21.76
C ARG A 148 -4.58 16.27 -22.59
N ALA A 149 -4.81 15.10 -21.98
CA ALA A 149 -4.77 13.82 -22.68
C ALA A 149 -6.02 13.62 -23.54
N LEU A 150 -7.19 14.07 -23.05
CA LEU A 150 -8.45 13.99 -23.79
C LEU A 150 -8.47 14.91 -25.03
N LYS A 151 -7.78 16.05 -24.96
CA LYS A 151 -7.62 16.96 -26.10
C LYS A 151 -6.73 16.40 -27.23
N VAL A 152 -5.87 15.41 -26.95
CA VAL A 152 -5.00 14.80 -27.96
C VAL A 152 -5.79 13.83 -28.84
N GLY A 153 -6.81 13.17 -28.30
CA GLY A 153 -7.66 12.23 -29.04
C GLY A 153 -8.44 11.28 -28.13
N PRO A 154 -9.36 10.48 -28.69
CA PRO A 154 -10.16 9.53 -27.91
C PRO A 154 -9.29 8.43 -27.31
N ILE A 155 -9.56 8.08 -26.06
CA ILE A 155 -8.95 6.91 -25.41
C ILE A 155 -9.84 5.70 -25.70
N LEU A 156 -9.28 4.69 -26.36
CA LEU A 156 -10.02 3.49 -26.76
C LEU A 156 -9.88 2.37 -25.73
N CYS A 157 -10.97 1.65 -25.51
CA CYS A 157 -11.02 0.43 -24.73
C CYS A 157 -10.38 -0.72 -25.50
N GLY A 158 -9.26 -1.26 -25.00
CA GLY A 158 -8.63 -2.45 -25.61
C GLY A 158 -9.45 -3.74 -25.57
N VAL A 159 -10.67 -3.74 -25.01
CA VAL A 159 -11.57 -4.90 -24.96
C VAL A 159 -12.70 -4.78 -25.99
N CYS A 160 -13.46 -3.68 -25.95
CA CYS A 160 -14.59 -3.48 -26.88
C CYS A 160 -14.31 -2.48 -28.01
N THR A 161 -13.10 -1.93 -28.07
CA THR A 161 -12.61 -0.92 -29.04
C THR A 161 -13.39 0.40 -29.09
N GLN A 162 -14.38 0.60 -28.21
CA GLN A 162 -15.11 1.85 -28.08
C GLN A 162 -14.33 2.89 -27.27
N ALA A 163 -14.64 4.17 -27.49
CA ALA A 163 -14.06 5.26 -26.71
C ALA A 163 -14.60 5.27 -25.28
N PHE A 164 -13.73 5.57 -24.32
CA PHE A 164 -14.15 5.92 -22.97
C PHE A 164 -14.81 7.30 -22.97
N THR A 165 -15.93 7.46 -22.26
CA THR A 165 -16.68 8.73 -22.16
C THR A 165 -16.55 9.34 -20.78
N VAL A 166 -16.51 10.68 -20.70
CA VAL A 166 -16.46 11.40 -19.41
C VAL A 166 -17.80 11.22 -18.70
N THR A 167 -17.75 10.92 -17.40
CA THR A 167 -18.95 10.96 -16.55
C THR A 167 -19.12 12.40 -16.10
N GLU A 168 -20.15 13.09 -16.60
CA GLU A 168 -20.55 14.37 -16.02
C GLU A 168 -21.20 14.10 -14.66
N PRO A 169 -20.89 14.89 -13.61
CA PRO A 169 -21.65 14.82 -12.37
C PRO A 169 -23.09 15.25 -12.68
N GLU A 170 -24.06 14.44 -12.30
CA GLU A 170 -25.48 14.83 -12.32
C GLU A 170 -25.68 15.92 -11.26
N ASP A 171 -26.28 17.05 -11.66
CA ASP A 171 -26.62 18.20 -10.80
C ASP A 171 -27.55 17.83 -9.63
#